data_AF-A0A8H3AHG5-F1
#
_entry.id   AF-A0A8H3AHG5-F1
#
_cell.length_a   1.000
_cell.length_b   1.000
_cell.length_c   1.000
_cell.angle_alpha   90.00
_cell.angle_beta   90.00
_cell.angle_gamma   90.00
#
_symmetry.space_group_name_H-M   'P 1'
#
loop_
_entity.id
_entity.type
_entity.pdbx_description
1 polymer ?
#
loop_
_entity_poly.entity_id
_entity_poly.type
_entity_poly.pdbx_seq_one_letter_code
_entity_poly.pdbx_strand_id
1 'polypeptide(L)'
;MWGMPELPEVERAAKLTRHVAVGRTIDKVETLEDTIVYTGGITHDEFAKEITGRKVLNVGRYGKVFYIMLDGRGRIPVLHLGMTGMVQVKGEEPTWYRRRNKDLSADVWPPPRFLKFIVHFSATDTQPPTQLAFIDARRLARIRLVRDPLKEHPISELGFDPILSMPEFNEFKTLVLKRTCPVKALLLDQSFSAGVGNWVADEILFQSRIHPEQRASTLSETQLQAMYNHTKSVCEIAVGVNADSSQFPEDWLFKYRWGKGEKNKTDMILPNGEKAKLKWLTVGGRTSALVEQLQKMPAGGRDKSKKAHAGQDGEDLKQPSSSKAAPTKTRKRKATRNVEQADDPSMEDGNSSDLTSVEDEIEHMSNKQVRWTLAQAGGKVARKGSNTGSEPIHTNNPE
;
A
#
# COMPACT_ATOMS: atom_id res chain seq x y z
N MET A 1 -2.14 -12.86 13.80
CA MET A 1 -1.02 -12.08 13.22
C MET A 1 -1.60 -11.23 12.10
N TRP A 2 -1.61 -9.91 12.26
CA TRP A 2 -2.23 -8.96 11.34
C TRP A 2 -1.16 -8.48 10.36
N GLY A 3 -1.36 -8.65 9.06
CA GLY A 3 -0.49 -7.98 8.09
C GLY A 3 -0.94 -6.53 7.91
N MET A 4 0.04 -5.66 7.71
CA MET A 4 -0.14 -4.25 7.40
C MET A 4 -0.60 -4.14 5.94
N PRO A 5 -1.60 -3.30 5.60
CA PRO A 5 -1.91 -2.98 4.21
C PRO A 5 -0.66 -2.51 3.45
N GLU A 6 -0.36 -3.16 2.32
CA GLU A 6 0.72 -2.81 1.41
C GLU A 6 0.12 -2.30 0.09
N LEU A 7 0.94 -2.15 -0.96
CA LEU A 7 0.46 -1.64 -2.25
C LEU A 7 -0.83 -2.35 -2.74
N PRO A 8 -0.89 -3.70 -2.77
CA PRO A 8 -2.05 -4.38 -3.34
C PRO A 8 -3.34 -4.12 -2.57
N GLU A 9 -3.29 -4.10 -1.23
CA GLU A 9 -4.48 -3.85 -0.41
C GLU A 9 -4.94 -2.40 -0.46
N VAL A 10 -4.00 -1.45 -0.60
CA VAL A 10 -4.36 -0.05 -0.82
C VAL A 10 -4.96 0.14 -2.21
N GLU A 11 -4.48 -0.54 -3.24
CA GLU A 11 -5.14 -0.52 -4.57
C GLU A 11 -6.54 -1.13 -4.51
N ARG A 12 -6.74 -2.21 -3.76
CA ARG A 12 -8.08 -2.74 -3.53
C ARG A 12 -9.01 -1.69 -2.90
N ALA A 13 -8.55 -0.98 -1.86
CA ALA A 13 -9.34 0.07 -1.22
C ALA A 13 -9.61 1.26 -2.18
N ALA A 14 -8.61 1.67 -2.96
CA ALA A 14 -8.74 2.72 -3.96
C ALA A 14 -9.74 2.31 -5.06
N LYS A 15 -9.65 1.07 -5.56
CA LYS A 15 -10.56 0.51 -6.57
C LYS A 15 -11.99 0.41 -6.07
N LEU A 16 -12.20 -0.04 -4.83
CA LEU A 16 -13.53 -0.05 -4.21
C LEU A 16 -14.10 1.36 -4.09
N THR A 17 -13.30 2.30 -3.55
CA THR A 17 -13.70 3.71 -3.44
C THR A 17 -14.03 4.28 -4.83
N ARG A 18 -13.22 3.98 -5.84
CA ARG A 18 -13.44 4.42 -7.23
C ARG A 18 -14.77 3.92 -7.76
N HIS A 19 -15.07 2.63 -7.55
CA HIS A 19 -16.29 2.00 -8.03
C HIS A 19 -17.56 2.63 -7.44
N VAL A 20 -17.53 2.98 -6.15
CA VAL A 20 -18.73 3.46 -5.46
C VAL A 20 -18.86 4.98 -5.42
N ALA A 21 -17.77 5.72 -5.63
CA ALA A 21 -17.75 7.17 -5.43
C ALA A 21 -17.68 7.98 -6.74
N VAL A 22 -16.96 7.51 -7.76
CA VAL A 22 -16.71 8.32 -8.97
C VAL A 22 -18.01 8.67 -9.68
N GLY A 23 -18.15 9.95 -10.04
CA GLY A 23 -19.33 10.50 -10.67
C GLY A 23 -20.42 10.94 -9.70
N ARG A 24 -20.29 10.66 -8.40
CA ARG A 24 -21.28 11.03 -7.36
C ARG A 24 -20.87 12.27 -6.59
N THR A 25 -21.87 12.94 -6.02
CA THR A 25 -21.68 14.05 -5.10
C THR A 25 -21.61 13.53 -3.66
N ILE A 26 -20.78 14.17 -2.84
CA ILE A 26 -20.71 13.92 -1.40
C ILE A 26 -21.80 14.72 -0.70
N ASP A 27 -22.93 14.10 -0.37
CA ASP A 27 -24.07 14.79 0.25
C ASP A 27 -23.80 15.17 1.71
N LYS A 28 -23.07 14.30 2.41
CA LYS A 28 -22.80 14.46 3.85
C LYS A 28 -21.51 13.72 4.22
N VAL A 29 -20.78 14.29 5.17
CA VAL A 29 -19.65 13.62 5.82
C VAL A 29 -19.88 13.63 7.32
N GLU A 30 -19.86 12.45 7.93
CA GLU A 30 -19.85 12.30 9.39
C GLU A 30 -18.42 12.00 9.81
N THR A 31 -17.89 12.73 10.79
CA THR A 31 -16.53 12.54 11.28
C THR A 31 -16.52 12.40 12.80
N LEU A 32 -15.50 11.71 13.31
CA LEU A 32 -15.19 11.64 14.73
C LEU A 32 -13.84 12.29 14.98
N GLU A 33 -13.75 13.03 16.08
CA GLU A 33 -12.49 13.67 16.46
C GLU A 33 -11.40 12.62 16.71
N ASP A 34 -10.29 12.74 15.99
CA ASP A 34 -9.08 11.96 16.22
C ASP A 34 -7.83 12.74 15.81
N THR A 35 -7.25 13.48 16.76
CA THR A 35 -6.07 14.33 16.55
C THR A 35 -4.79 13.57 16.17
N ILE A 36 -4.80 12.23 16.21
CA ILE A 36 -3.66 11.39 15.77
C ILE A 36 -3.82 11.00 14.29
N VAL A 37 -5.05 10.78 13.84
CA VAL A 37 -5.35 10.31 12.48
C VAL A 37 -5.50 11.47 11.51
N TYR A 38 -6.18 12.55 11.91
CA TYR A 38 -6.21 13.80 11.15
C TYR A 38 -4.89 14.55 11.34
N THR A 39 -4.12 14.69 10.26
CA THR A 39 -2.74 15.21 10.30
C THR A 39 -2.52 16.28 9.24
N GLY A 40 -1.39 17.00 9.30
CA GLY A 40 -1.14 18.11 8.39
C GLY A 40 -1.90 19.38 8.78
N GLY A 41 -2.18 19.55 10.07
CA GLY A 41 -2.80 20.77 10.62
C GLY A 41 -4.31 20.88 10.40
N ILE A 42 -4.98 19.83 9.94
CA ILE A 42 -6.44 19.83 9.75
C ILE A 42 -7.18 19.22 10.94
N THR A 43 -8.38 19.74 11.18
CA THR A 43 -9.36 19.10 12.07
C THR A 43 -10.30 18.17 11.32
N HIS A 44 -11.02 17.32 12.05
CA HIS A 44 -12.04 16.44 11.46
C HIS A 44 -13.23 17.23 10.89
N ASP A 45 -13.56 18.39 11.48
CA ASP A 45 -14.60 19.29 10.99
C ASP A 45 -14.18 20.01 9.71
N GLU A 46 -12.94 20.50 9.64
CA GLU A 46 -12.38 21.06 8.41
C GLU A 46 -12.36 20.03 7.28
N PHE A 47 -11.99 18.78 7.59
CA PHE A 47 -12.06 17.68 6.62
C PHE A 47 -13.47 17.47 6.08
N ALA A 48 -14.48 17.41 6.96
CA ALA A 48 -15.86 17.24 6.55
C ALA A 48 -16.34 18.41 5.67
N LYS A 49 -16.06 19.65 6.09
CA LYS A 49 -16.46 20.87 5.38
C LYS A 49 -15.82 20.97 3.99
N GLU A 50 -14.54 20.63 3.86
CA GLU A 50 -13.79 20.75 2.60
C GLU A 50 -14.33 19.85 1.48
N ILE A 51 -14.79 18.64 1.82
CA ILE A 51 -15.17 17.64 0.82
C ILE A 51 -16.70 17.53 0.63
N THR A 52 -17.51 18.02 1.58
CA THR A 52 -18.98 17.98 1.47
C THR A 52 -19.45 18.86 0.31
N GLY A 53 -20.43 18.36 -0.44
CA GLY A 53 -21.03 19.03 -1.61
C GLY A 53 -20.25 18.87 -2.91
N ARG A 54 -19.05 18.29 -2.87
CA ARG A 54 -18.18 18.14 -4.05
C ARG A 54 -18.42 16.82 -4.76
N LYS A 55 -18.24 16.83 -6.08
CA LYS A 55 -18.32 15.64 -6.94
C LYS A 55 -16.98 14.92 -6.97
N VAL A 56 -17.01 13.60 -6.83
CA VAL A 56 -15.81 12.77 -6.97
C VAL A 56 -15.52 12.56 -8.45
N LEU A 57 -14.36 13.06 -8.91
CA LEU A 57 -13.90 12.94 -10.29
C LEU A 57 -13.14 11.65 -10.55
N ASN A 58 -12.27 11.27 -9.61
CA ASN A 58 -11.44 10.06 -9.72
C ASN A 58 -10.93 9.64 -8.34
N VAL A 59 -10.40 8.43 -8.23
CA VAL A 59 -9.62 7.97 -7.08
C VAL A 59 -8.29 7.46 -7.57
N GLY A 60 -7.20 8.06 -7.09
CA GLY A 60 -5.83 7.65 -7.43
C GLY A 60 -5.14 6.95 -6.26
N ARG A 61 -3.99 6.33 -6.55
CA ARG A 61 -3.12 5.67 -5.58
C ARG A 61 -1.68 5.90 -5.95
N TYR A 62 -0.82 6.10 -4.96
CA TYR A 62 0.63 6.02 -5.12
C TYR A 62 1.25 5.35 -3.89
N GLY A 63 2.04 4.30 -4.09
CA GLY A 63 2.52 3.44 -3.02
C GLY A 63 1.39 2.93 -2.10
N LYS A 64 1.51 3.22 -0.80
CA LYS A 64 0.52 2.87 0.24
C LYS A 64 -0.47 4.00 0.57
N VAL A 65 -0.56 4.99 -0.32
CA VAL A 65 -1.41 6.17 -0.17
C VAL A 65 -2.44 6.16 -1.30
N PHE A 66 -3.68 6.52 -1.00
CA PHE A 66 -4.71 6.77 -2.01
C PHE A 66 -5.38 8.11 -1.75
N TYR A 67 -5.94 8.70 -2.80
CA TYR A 67 -6.50 10.05 -2.77
C TYR A 67 -7.74 10.13 -3.64
N ILE A 68 -8.69 11.00 -3.26
CA ILE A 68 -10.00 11.12 -3.93
C ILE A 68 -10.05 12.47 -4.62
N MET A 69 -9.87 12.51 -5.93
CA MET A 69 -9.95 13.74 -6.72
C MET A 69 -11.38 14.27 -6.72
N LEU A 70 -11.55 15.52 -6.35
CA LEU A 70 -12.83 16.21 -6.24
C LEU A 70 -12.88 17.38 -7.21
N ASP A 71 -14.07 17.77 -7.64
CA ASP A 71 -14.27 18.96 -8.48
C ASP A 71 -14.01 20.27 -7.72
N GLY A 72 -13.88 21.37 -8.45
CA GLY A 72 -13.58 22.69 -7.89
C GLY A 72 -12.11 22.89 -7.48
N ARG A 73 -11.82 24.03 -6.83
CA ARG A 73 -10.45 24.49 -6.50
C ARG A 73 -10.00 24.18 -5.07
N GLY A 74 -10.79 23.43 -4.32
CA GLY A 74 -10.49 23.06 -2.92
C GLY A 74 -9.43 21.96 -2.82
N ARG A 75 -8.98 21.69 -1.58
CA ARG A 75 -8.02 20.63 -1.29
C ARG A 75 -8.61 19.24 -1.53
N ILE A 76 -7.73 18.28 -1.77
CA ILE A 76 -7.99 16.89 -2.07
C ILE A 76 -7.67 16.02 -0.85
N PRO A 77 -8.56 15.10 -0.44
CA PRO A 77 -8.30 14.15 0.62
C PRO A 77 -7.24 13.12 0.21
N VAL A 78 -6.24 12.95 1.07
CA VAL A 78 -5.15 11.98 0.94
C VAL A 78 -5.13 11.07 2.17
N LEU A 79 -5.18 9.76 1.91
CA LEU A 79 -5.46 8.73 2.89
C LEU A 79 -4.36 7.66 2.90
N HIS A 80 -3.86 7.34 4.10
CA HIS A 80 -2.95 6.22 4.33
C HIS A 80 -3.58 5.27 5.35
N LEU A 81 -3.69 3.98 5.04
CA LEU A 81 -4.39 3.00 5.88
C LEU A 81 -3.64 2.64 7.18
N GLY A 82 -2.34 2.90 7.26
CA GLY A 82 -1.56 2.49 8.43
C GLY A 82 -1.48 0.97 8.54
N MET A 83 -1.69 0.41 9.74
CA MET A 83 -1.67 -1.05 9.94
C MET A 83 -3.05 -1.71 9.97
N THR A 84 -4.09 -0.97 10.31
CA THR A 84 -5.45 -1.51 10.52
C THR A 84 -6.55 -0.65 9.90
N GLY A 85 -6.17 0.38 9.16
CA GLY A 85 -7.11 1.19 8.41
C GLY A 85 -7.75 0.35 7.33
N MET A 86 -9.04 0.58 7.11
CA MET A 86 -9.78 -0.06 6.03
C MET A 86 -10.91 0.84 5.55
N VAL A 87 -11.29 0.61 4.31
CA VAL A 87 -12.48 1.18 3.68
C VAL A 87 -13.53 0.09 3.59
N GLN A 88 -14.75 0.43 3.96
CA GLN A 88 -15.88 -0.47 3.83
C GLN A 88 -17.06 0.29 3.22
N VAL A 89 -17.87 -0.42 2.44
CA VAL A 89 -19.07 0.13 1.81
C VAL A 89 -20.27 -0.52 2.47
N LYS A 90 -21.32 0.27 2.69
CA LYS A 90 -22.56 -0.22 3.29
C LYS A 90 -23.18 -1.31 2.43
N GLY A 91 -23.50 -2.45 3.04
CA GLY A 91 -24.13 -3.57 2.35
C GLY A 91 -23.16 -4.41 1.52
N GLU A 92 -21.87 -4.08 1.51
CA GLU A 92 -20.83 -4.89 0.87
C GLU A 92 -19.97 -5.63 1.90
N GLU A 93 -19.39 -6.75 1.47
CA GLU A 93 -18.44 -7.51 2.25
C GLU A 93 -17.22 -6.65 2.65
N PRO A 94 -16.81 -6.63 3.93
CA PRO A 94 -15.69 -5.80 4.34
C PRO A 94 -14.37 -6.20 3.66
N THR A 95 -13.51 -5.21 3.44
CA THR A 95 -12.22 -5.41 2.77
C THR A 95 -11.13 -5.96 3.69
N TRP A 96 -11.41 -7.09 4.35
CA TRP A 96 -10.45 -7.70 5.27
C TRP A 96 -9.12 -8.04 4.58
N TYR A 97 -8.01 -7.71 5.24
CA TYR A 97 -6.65 -8.16 4.89
C TYR A 97 -6.52 -9.69 4.99
N ARG A 98 -7.18 -10.29 5.97
CA ARG A 98 -7.32 -11.73 6.17
C ARG A 98 -8.61 -11.98 6.94
N ARG A 99 -9.53 -12.76 6.38
CA ARG A 99 -10.77 -13.15 7.08
C ARG A 99 -10.41 -13.88 8.38
N ARG A 100 -10.99 -13.45 9.52
CA ARG A 100 -10.97 -14.25 10.75
C ARG A 100 -12.37 -14.81 10.98
N ASN A 101 -12.44 -16.04 11.48
CA ASN A 101 -13.69 -16.74 11.78
C ASN A 101 -14.57 -16.08 12.87
N LYS A 102 -14.15 -14.95 13.47
CA LYS A 102 -14.89 -14.23 14.53
C LYS A 102 -15.21 -12.79 14.16
N ASP A 103 -15.01 -12.39 12.91
CA ASP A 103 -15.21 -11.01 12.50
C ASP A 103 -16.70 -10.74 12.20
N LEU A 104 -17.13 -9.55 12.64
CA LEU A 104 -18.49 -9.03 12.64
C LEU A 104 -19.26 -9.37 11.36
N SER A 105 -20.52 -9.79 11.49
CA SER A 105 -21.40 -10.00 10.33
C SER A 105 -21.56 -8.70 9.54
N ALA A 106 -21.89 -8.82 8.25
CA ALA A 106 -22.19 -7.69 7.37
C ALA A 106 -23.29 -6.76 7.92
N ASP A 107 -24.06 -7.22 8.91
CA ASP A 107 -25.14 -6.48 9.56
C ASP A 107 -24.65 -5.40 10.54
N VAL A 108 -23.40 -5.47 11.03
CA VAL A 108 -22.84 -4.46 11.95
C VAL A 108 -22.10 -3.40 11.14
N TRP A 109 -22.86 -2.42 10.63
CA TRP A 109 -22.34 -1.35 9.79
C TRP A 109 -22.71 0.06 10.28
N PRO A 110 -21.71 0.98 10.41
CA PRO A 110 -20.29 0.70 10.64
C PRO A 110 -20.09 0.24 12.09
N PRO A 111 -19.07 -0.58 12.41
CA PRO A 111 -18.76 -0.82 13.82
C PRO A 111 -18.33 0.53 14.46
N PRO A 112 -19.08 1.07 15.43
CA PRO A 112 -18.86 2.44 15.91
C PRO A 112 -17.48 2.61 16.56
N ARG A 113 -16.87 1.52 17.04
CA ARG A 113 -15.69 1.57 17.90
C ARG A 113 -14.38 2.00 17.23
N PHE A 114 -14.28 2.04 15.91
CA PHE A 114 -13.03 2.41 15.22
C PHE A 114 -13.22 3.40 14.08
N LEU A 115 -14.44 3.93 13.97
CA LEU A 115 -14.84 4.87 12.94
C LEU A 115 -13.98 6.13 12.99
N LYS A 116 -13.61 6.64 11.81
CA LYS A 116 -13.00 7.96 11.62
C LYS A 116 -13.95 8.87 10.88
N PHE A 117 -14.48 8.39 9.75
CA PHE A 117 -15.51 9.11 9.03
C PHE A 117 -16.42 8.18 8.22
N ILE A 118 -17.60 8.69 7.88
CA ILE A 118 -18.53 8.14 6.89
C ILE A 118 -18.76 9.21 5.83
N VAL A 119 -18.61 8.84 4.55
CA VAL A 119 -19.02 9.66 3.41
C VAL A 119 -20.33 9.11 2.89
N HIS A 120 -21.31 9.98 2.70
CA HIS A 120 -22.59 9.68 2.08
C HIS A 120 -22.55 10.19 0.65
N PHE A 121 -22.71 9.28 -0.31
CA PHE A 121 -22.72 9.61 -1.73
C PHE A 121 -24.15 9.62 -2.26
N SER A 122 -24.42 10.60 -3.11
CA SER A 122 -25.71 10.75 -3.77
C SER A 122 -26.06 9.55 -4.64
N ALA A 123 -27.34 9.44 -4.98
CA ALA A 123 -27.78 8.57 -6.06
C ALA A 123 -27.24 9.08 -7.41
N THR A 124 -27.17 8.18 -8.38
CA THR A 124 -27.06 8.49 -9.81
C THR A 124 -28.25 7.88 -10.54
N ASP A 125 -28.41 8.16 -11.83
CA ASP A 125 -29.45 7.55 -12.67
C ASP A 125 -29.39 6.01 -12.70
N THR A 126 -28.21 5.44 -12.44
CA THR A 126 -27.94 4.01 -12.55
C THR A 126 -27.68 3.32 -11.22
N GLN A 127 -27.48 4.07 -10.12
CA GLN A 127 -27.08 3.49 -8.83
C GLN A 127 -27.73 4.22 -7.65
N PRO A 128 -28.22 3.50 -6.63
CA PRO A 128 -28.82 4.10 -5.42
C PRO A 128 -27.77 4.83 -4.58
N PRO A 129 -28.16 5.70 -3.64
CA PRO A 129 -27.21 6.33 -2.72
C PRO A 129 -26.46 5.28 -1.91
N THR A 130 -25.20 5.56 -1.58
CA THR A 130 -24.35 4.62 -0.84
C THR A 130 -23.50 5.33 0.21
N GLN A 131 -22.95 4.56 1.15
CA GLN A 131 -22.15 5.06 2.25
C GLN A 131 -20.83 4.32 2.31
N LEU A 132 -19.74 5.07 2.48
CA LEU A 132 -18.39 4.54 2.63
C LEU A 132 -17.82 4.98 3.97
N ALA A 133 -17.39 4.03 4.78
CA ALA A 133 -16.73 4.34 6.06
C ALA A 133 -15.23 4.07 5.99
N PHE A 134 -14.49 4.92 6.68
CA PHE A 134 -13.08 4.72 6.98
C PHE A 134 -12.95 4.43 8.47
N ILE A 135 -12.38 3.28 8.79
CA ILE A 135 -12.17 2.84 10.18
C ILE A 135 -10.69 2.51 10.39
N ASP A 136 -10.17 2.79 11.58
CA ASP A 136 -8.80 2.42 11.95
C ASP A 136 -8.68 2.19 13.45
N ALA A 137 -8.51 0.92 13.83
CA ALA A 137 -8.49 0.50 15.22
C ALA A 137 -7.23 0.92 15.98
N ARG A 138 -6.08 1.04 15.30
CA ARG A 138 -4.79 1.34 15.93
C ARG A 138 -4.39 2.81 15.85
N ARG A 139 -5.17 3.66 15.19
CA ARG A 139 -4.91 5.10 15.02
C ARG A 139 -3.55 5.37 14.33
N LEU A 140 -3.22 4.52 13.36
CA LEU A 140 -2.01 4.58 12.54
C LEU A 140 -2.29 5.00 11.10
N ALA A 141 -3.56 5.07 10.73
CA ALA A 141 -3.97 5.73 9.51
C ALA A 141 -3.62 7.23 9.55
N ARG A 142 -3.54 7.84 8.38
CA ARG A 142 -3.35 9.28 8.25
C ARG A 142 -4.35 9.82 7.24
N ILE A 143 -5.03 10.90 7.62
CA ILE A 143 -5.96 11.66 6.80
C ILE A 143 -5.37 13.07 6.67
N ARG A 144 -5.27 13.55 5.43
CA ARG A 144 -4.76 14.88 5.08
C ARG A 144 -5.62 15.52 4.00
N LEU A 145 -5.49 16.83 3.86
CA LEU A 145 -6.02 17.63 2.76
C LEU A 145 -4.86 18.40 2.13
N VAL A 146 -4.64 18.25 0.83
CA VAL A 146 -3.54 18.89 0.08
C VAL A 146 -4.07 19.47 -1.23
N ARG A 147 -3.40 20.40 -1.91
CA ARG A 147 -3.89 20.94 -3.19
C ARG A 147 -3.57 20.01 -4.36
N ASP A 148 -2.34 19.52 -4.43
CA ASP A 148 -1.88 18.57 -5.44
C ASP A 148 -1.32 17.32 -4.74
N PRO A 149 -2.09 16.21 -4.70
CA PRO A 149 -1.65 14.98 -4.03
C PRO A 149 -0.30 14.47 -4.48
N LEU A 150 0.06 14.60 -5.77
CA LEU A 150 1.29 14.00 -6.30
C LEU A 150 2.53 14.88 -6.03
N LYS A 151 2.34 16.19 -5.89
CA LYS A 151 3.43 17.16 -5.66
C LYS A 151 3.63 17.53 -4.19
N GLU A 152 2.72 17.13 -3.31
CA GLU A 152 2.79 17.43 -1.88
C GLU A 152 3.02 16.17 -1.01
N HIS A 153 3.47 16.40 0.23
CA HIS A 153 3.64 15.33 1.21
C HIS A 153 2.29 14.63 1.46
N PRO A 154 2.24 13.28 1.52
CA PRO A 154 3.39 12.39 1.62
C PRO A 154 3.94 11.90 0.27
N ILE A 155 3.22 12.09 -0.84
CA ILE A 155 3.54 11.40 -2.10
C ILE A 155 4.83 11.95 -2.72
N SER A 156 5.08 13.26 -2.60
CA SER A 156 6.29 13.89 -3.14
C SER A 156 7.60 13.38 -2.54
N GLU A 157 7.56 12.70 -1.38
CA GLU A 157 8.73 12.12 -0.71
C GLU A 157 8.90 10.62 -1.00
N LEU A 158 7.96 10.02 -1.75
CA LEU A 158 7.98 8.60 -2.08
C LEU A 158 8.89 8.30 -3.26
N GLY A 159 9.47 7.11 -3.26
CA GLY A 159 10.23 6.58 -4.39
C GLY A 159 9.33 6.12 -5.53
N PHE A 160 9.85 5.23 -6.38
CA PHE A 160 9.05 4.69 -7.47
C PHE A 160 7.92 3.80 -6.96
N ASP A 161 6.77 3.84 -7.63
CA ASP A 161 5.68 2.90 -7.46
C ASP A 161 5.91 1.69 -8.38
N PRO A 162 5.96 0.46 -7.87
CA PRO A 162 6.22 -0.74 -8.68
C PRO A 162 5.27 -0.96 -9.87
N ILE A 163 4.08 -0.34 -9.87
CA ILE A 163 3.09 -0.46 -10.95
C ILE A 163 3.05 0.80 -11.81
N LEU A 164 3.04 1.99 -11.19
CA LEU A 164 2.78 3.25 -11.89
C LEU A 164 4.03 3.93 -12.46
N SER A 165 5.18 3.77 -11.81
CA SER A 165 6.39 4.56 -12.11
C SER A 165 7.68 3.76 -11.97
N MET A 166 7.62 2.44 -12.22
CA MET A 166 8.81 1.58 -12.20
C MET A 166 9.89 2.12 -13.15
N PRO A 167 11.11 2.41 -12.67
CA PRO A 167 12.19 2.94 -13.51
C PRO A 167 12.67 1.87 -14.49
N GLU A 168 13.39 2.26 -15.54
CA GLU A 168 14.03 1.32 -16.44
C GLU A 168 15.12 0.49 -15.73
N PHE A 169 15.43 -0.70 -16.25
CA PHE A 169 16.32 -1.64 -15.57
C PHE A 169 17.70 -1.05 -15.23
N ASN A 170 18.31 -0.29 -16.14
CA ASN A 170 19.63 0.31 -15.92
C ASN A 170 19.61 1.39 -14.81
N GLU A 171 18.52 2.15 -14.72
CA GLU A 171 18.31 3.12 -13.65
C GLU A 171 18.07 2.40 -12.33
N PHE A 172 17.18 1.40 -12.31
CA PHE A 172 16.94 0.55 -11.14
C PHE A 172 18.24 -0.06 -10.59
N LYS A 173 19.06 -0.66 -11.47
CA LYS A 173 20.39 -1.19 -11.15
C LYS A 173 21.26 -0.15 -10.48
N THR A 174 21.32 1.06 -11.05
CA THR A 174 22.09 2.18 -10.50
C THR A 174 21.59 2.60 -9.12
N LEU A 175 20.26 2.71 -8.92
CA LEU A 175 19.66 3.09 -7.65
C LEU A 175 19.92 2.05 -6.55
N VAL A 176 19.85 0.76 -6.88
CA VAL A 176 20.11 -0.34 -5.95
C VAL A 176 21.58 -0.42 -5.56
N LEU A 177 22.50 -0.39 -6.54
CA LEU A 177 23.92 -0.60 -6.28
C LEU A 177 24.57 0.54 -5.48
N LYS A 178 23.97 1.74 -5.48
CA LYS A 178 24.36 2.87 -4.62
C LYS A 178 24.14 2.62 -3.13
N ARG A 179 23.37 1.59 -2.75
CA ARG A 179 22.91 1.38 -1.36
C ARG A 179 23.70 0.24 -0.70
N THR A 180 24.23 0.50 0.50
CA THR A 180 25.05 -0.47 1.23
C THR A 180 24.29 -1.21 2.33
N CYS A 181 23.01 -0.91 2.53
CA CYS A 181 22.14 -1.57 3.50
C CYS A 181 21.71 -2.97 3.01
N PRO A 182 21.16 -3.83 3.89
CA PRO A 182 20.52 -5.06 3.48
C PRO A 182 19.41 -4.82 2.44
N VAL A 183 19.35 -5.64 1.40
CA VAL A 183 18.41 -5.50 0.29
C VAL A 183 16.95 -5.48 0.74
N LYS A 184 16.58 -6.27 1.76
CA LYS A 184 15.23 -6.18 2.32
C LYS A 184 14.96 -4.82 2.96
N ALA A 185 15.94 -4.26 3.67
CA ALA A 185 15.77 -2.95 4.28
C ALA A 185 15.58 -1.86 3.20
N LEU A 186 16.28 -1.97 2.08
CA LEU A 186 16.09 -1.08 0.93
C LEU A 186 14.68 -1.20 0.32
N LEU A 187 14.19 -2.41 0.09
CA LEU A 187 12.83 -2.62 -0.45
C LEU A 187 11.73 -2.08 0.47
N LEU A 188 11.98 -2.05 1.79
CA LEU A 188 11.03 -1.51 2.77
C LEU A 188 11.07 0.01 2.89
N ASP A 189 12.11 0.66 2.36
CA ASP A 189 12.25 2.11 2.35
C ASP A 189 11.27 2.72 1.34
N GLN A 190 10.30 3.49 1.85
CA GLN A 190 9.25 4.07 1.00
C GLN A 190 9.78 5.19 0.10
N SER A 191 10.95 5.77 0.41
CA SER A 191 11.65 6.72 -0.47
C SER A 191 12.38 6.02 -1.63
N PHE A 192 12.55 4.69 -1.55
CA PHE A 192 13.08 3.87 -2.64
C PHE A 192 11.96 3.19 -3.42
N SER A 193 11.15 2.35 -2.76
CA SER A 193 10.04 1.62 -3.38
C SER A 193 8.75 1.89 -2.61
N ALA A 194 7.94 2.78 -3.17
CA ALA A 194 6.67 3.18 -2.61
C ALA A 194 5.70 2.01 -2.70
N GLY A 195 5.15 1.55 -1.58
CA GLY A 195 4.15 0.47 -1.60
C GLY A 195 4.67 -0.91 -1.21
N VAL A 196 5.96 -1.19 -1.37
CA VAL A 196 6.53 -2.48 -0.93
C VAL A 196 6.60 -2.49 0.60
N GLY A 197 5.98 -3.48 1.23
CA GLY A 197 6.03 -3.68 2.67
C GLY A 197 6.62 -5.05 3.02
N ASN A 198 6.26 -5.56 4.18
CA ASN A 198 6.95 -6.71 4.76
C ASN A 198 6.69 -8.01 3.99
N TRP A 199 5.45 -8.29 3.60
CA TRP A 199 5.15 -9.53 2.89
C TRP A 199 5.57 -9.44 1.42
N VAL A 200 5.36 -8.29 0.77
CA VAL A 200 5.77 -8.08 -0.63
C VAL A 200 7.28 -8.17 -0.75
N ALA A 201 8.05 -7.58 0.18
CA ALA A 201 9.52 -7.68 0.15
C ALA A 201 10.02 -9.12 0.36
N ASP A 202 9.41 -9.89 1.26
CA ASP A 202 9.76 -11.30 1.45
C ASP A 202 9.49 -12.10 0.17
N GLU A 203 8.34 -11.86 -0.48
CA GLU A 203 7.95 -12.54 -1.71
C GLU A 203 8.90 -12.19 -2.86
N ILE A 204 9.18 -10.90 -3.09
CA ILE A 204 10.14 -10.44 -4.12
C ILE A 204 11.49 -11.15 -3.96
N LEU A 205 12.03 -11.17 -2.74
CA LEU A 205 13.34 -11.75 -2.46
C LEU A 205 13.34 -13.27 -2.57
N PHE A 206 12.23 -13.93 -2.21
CA PHE A 206 12.07 -15.36 -2.38
C PHE A 206 12.06 -15.77 -3.85
N GLN A 207 11.24 -15.09 -4.66
CA GLN A 207 11.14 -15.33 -6.10
C GLN A 207 12.48 -15.03 -6.79
N SER A 208 13.18 -13.97 -6.35
CA SER A 208 14.48 -13.58 -6.88
C SER A 208 15.66 -14.42 -6.38
N ARG A 209 15.43 -15.37 -5.45
CA ARG A 209 16.48 -16.20 -4.82
C ARG A 209 17.57 -15.38 -4.11
N ILE A 210 17.20 -14.24 -3.53
CA ILE A 210 18.10 -13.32 -2.83
C ILE A 210 17.93 -13.46 -1.32
N HIS A 211 19.03 -13.59 -0.58
CA HIS A 211 18.97 -13.59 0.88
C HIS A 211 18.63 -12.17 1.41
N PRO A 212 17.66 -12.01 2.33
CA PRO A 212 17.19 -10.69 2.79
C PRO A 212 18.26 -9.81 3.45
N GLU A 213 19.27 -10.43 4.08
CA GLU A 213 20.45 -9.73 4.63
C GLU A 213 21.55 -9.40 3.62
N GLN A 214 21.48 -9.86 2.36
CA GLN A 214 22.51 -9.55 1.36
C GLN A 214 22.55 -8.04 1.12
N ARG A 215 23.75 -7.45 1.05
CA ARG A 215 23.90 -6.01 0.83
C ARG A 215 23.48 -5.65 -0.60
N ALA A 216 22.67 -4.61 -0.77
CA ALA A 216 22.16 -4.20 -2.08
C ALA A 216 23.28 -3.93 -3.10
N SER A 217 24.36 -3.27 -2.66
CA SER A 217 25.57 -3.00 -3.46
C SER A 217 26.37 -4.23 -3.90
N THR A 218 26.01 -5.43 -3.45
CA THR A 218 26.71 -6.69 -3.78
C THR A 218 25.87 -7.63 -4.64
N LEU A 219 24.70 -7.19 -5.09
CA LEU A 219 23.85 -7.99 -5.97
C LEU A 219 24.50 -8.10 -7.35
N SER A 220 24.56 -9.34 -7.85
CA SER A 220 24.97 -9.61 -9.22
C SER A 220 23.91 -9.11 -10.22
N GLU A 221 24.30 -8.95 -11.48
CA GLU A 221 23.39 -8.53 -12.55
C GLU A 221 22.18 -9.46 -12.72
N THR A 222 22.39 -10.77 -12.61
CA THR A 222 21.31 -11.76 -12.66
C THR A 222 20.34 -11.61 -11.49
N GLN A 223 20.85 -11.37 -10.28
CA GLN A 223 20.01 -11.08 -9.10
C GLN A 223 19.25 -9.77 -9.26
N LEU A 224 19.90 -8.73 -9.78
CA LEU A 224 19.25 -7.44 -10.04
C LEU A 224 18.12 -7.57 -11.06
N GLN A 225 18.35 -8.30 -12.15
CA GLN A 225 17.32 -8.53 -13.17
C GLN A 225 16.14 -9.33 -12.62
N ALA A 226 16.40 -10.37 -11.81
CA ALA A 226 15.36 -11.12 -11.14
C ALA A 226 14.55 -10.24 -10.16
N MET A 227 15.25 -9.45 -9.32
CA MET A 227 14.60 -8.54 -8.39
C MET A 227 13.77 -7.47 -9.08
N TYR A 228 14.27 -6.91 -10.19
CA TYR A 228 13.54 -5.96 -11.02
C TYR A 228 12.22 -6.56 -11.53
N ASN A 229 12.30 -7.73 -12.17
CA ASN A 229 11.12 -8.42 -12.73
C ASN A 229 10.11 -8.79 -11.64
N HIS A 230 10.58 -9.27 -10.49
CA HIS A 230 9.70 -9.71 -9.39
C HIS A 230 9.12 -8.55 -8.58
N THR A 231 9.79 -7.39 -8.50
CA THR A 231 9.23 -6.19 -7.85
C THR A 231 7.93 -5.77 -8.53
N LYS A 232 7.92 -5.76 -9.86
CA LYS A 232 6.73 -5.45 -10.66
C LYS A 232 5.71 -6.59 -10.64
N SER A 233 6.11 -7.79 -11.05
CA SER A 233 5.17 -8.91 -11.25
C SER A 233 4.45 -9.37 -9.97
N VAL A 234 5.11 -9.38 -8.80
CA VAL A 234 4.46 -9.72 -7.53
C VAL A 234 3.35 -8.72 -7.22
N CYS A 235 3.62 -7.41 -7.40
CA CYS A 235 2.62 -6.37 -7.17
C CYS A 235 1.46 -6.47 -8.17
N GLU A 236 1.75 -6.68 -9.46
CA GLU A 236 0.73 -6.81 -10.51
C GLU A 236 -0.16 -8.04 -10.31
N ILE A 237 0.41 -9.21 -9.97
CA ILE A 237 -0.37 -10.42 -9.68
C ILE A 237 -1.28 -10.19 -8.47
N ALA A 238 -0.73 -9.64 -7.39
CA ALA A 238 -1.49 -9.40 -6.17
C ALA A 238 -2.63 -8.40 -6.41
N VAL A 239 -2.40 -7.32 -7.18
CA VAL A 239 -3.43 -6.36 -7.58
C VAL A 239 -4.46 -7.00 -8.52
N GLY A 240 -4.03 -7.85 -9.46
CA GLY A 240 -4.89 -8.52 -10.43
C GLY A 240 -5.97 -9.39 -9.78
N VAL A 241 -5.66 -9.98 -8.61
CA VAL A 241 -6.64 -10.73 -7.80
C VAL A 241 -7.25 -9.88 -6.67
N ASN A 242 -7.21 -8.55 -6.78
CA ASN A 242 -7.73 -7.59 -5.79
C ASN A 242 -7.19 -7.81 -4.37
N ALA A 243 -5.92 -8.22 -4.25
CA ALA A 243 -5.27 -8.60 -2.99
C ALA A 243 -6.01 -9.70 -2.21
N ASP A 244 -6.81 -10.51 -2.89
CA ASP A 244 -7.36 -11.73 -2.30
C ASP A 244 -6.27 -12.79 -2.20
N SER A 245 -5.66 -12.88 -1.02
CA SER A 245 -4.58 -13.82 -0.75
C SER A 245 -4.95 -15.31 -0.93
N SER A 246 -6.24 -15.66 -0.96
CA SER A 246 -6.65 -17.03 -1.28
C SER A 246 -6.34 -17.38 -2.74
N GLN A 247 -6.28 -16.38 -3.63
CA GLN A 247 -6.01 -16.52 -5.06
C GLN A 247 -4.54 -16.27 -5.43
N PHE A 248 -3.68 -15.92 -4.47
CA PHE A 248 -2.24 -15.88 -4.73
C PHE A 248 -1.72 -17.26 -5.13
N PRO A 249 -0.71 -17.36 -6.02
CA PRO A 249 -0.14 -18.65 -6.42
C PRO A 249 0.26 -19.53 -5.22
N GLU A 250 0.06 -20.83 -5.37
CA GLU A 250 0.27 -21.80 -4.28
C GLU A 250 1.75 -21.98 -3.88
N ASP A 251 2.65 -21.62 -4.79
CA ASP A 251 4.10 -21.61 -4.58
C ASP A 251 4.63 -20.27 -4.06
N TRP A 252 3.77 -19.32 -3.69
CA TRP A 252 4.21 -18.09 -3.05
C TRP A 252 4.60 -18.31 -1.58
N LEU A 253 5.71 -17.70 -1.17
CA LEU A 253 6.16 -17.70 0.22
C LEU A 253 5.09 -17.12 1.16
N PHE A 254 4.25 -16.20 0.65
CA PHE A 254 3.09 -15.65 1.34
C PHE A 254 2.23 -16.71 2.02
N LYS A 255 1.98 -17.86 1.39
CA LYS A 255 1.11 -18.91 1.96
C LYS A 255 1.71 -19.53 3.23
N TYR A 256 3.04 -19.50 3.36
CA TYR A 256 3.79 -20.23 4.39
C TYR A 256 4.40 -19.31 5.48
N ARG A 257 4.64 -18.02 5.18
CA ARG A 257 5.42 -17.11 6.04
C ARG A 257 4.86 -16.80 7.44
N TRP A 258 3.60 -17.15 7.70
CA TRP A 258 2.87 -16.72 8.91
C TRP A 258 3.15 -17.53 10.17
N GLY A 259 3.82 -18.69 10.05
CA GLY A 259 4.01 -19.68 11.11
C GLY A 259 5.16 -19.43 12.09
N LYS A 260 5.69 -18.20 12.21
CA LYS A 260 6.83 -17.94 13.11
C LYS A 260 6.49 -18.38 14.55
N GLY A 261 7.24 -19.36 15.07
CA GLY A 261 7.07 -19.91 16.42
C GLY A 261 6.10 -21.09 16.52
N GLU A 262 5.49 -21.53 15.42
CA GLU A 262 4.66 -22.74 15.40
C GLU A 262 5.54 -23.99 15.24
N LYS A 263 5.39 -24.97 16.14
CA LYS A 263 6.24 -26.19 16.16
C LYS A 263 6.06 -27.10 14.93
N ASN A 264 4.95 -26.96 14.18
CA ASN A 264 4.53 -27.92 13.14
C ASN A 264 4.29 -27.30 11.75
N LYS A 265 4.68 -26.04 11.49
CA LYS A 265 4.44 -25.34 10.21
C LYS A 265 5.69 -24.67 9.63
N THR A 266 6.73 -25.45 9.39
CA THR A 266 8.03 -24.93 8.91
C THR A 266 8.38 -25.34 7.49
N ASP A 267 7.53 -26.13 6.83
CA ASP A 267 7.87 -26.73 5.55
C ASP A 267 6.95 -26.19 4.45
N MET A 268 7.57 -25.65 3.41
CA MET A 268 6.92 -25.28 2.15
C MET A 268 7.15 -26.41 1.14
N ILE A 269 6.17 -26.69 0.29
CA ILE A 269 6.36 -27.55 -0.88
C ILE A 269 6.71 -26.65 -2.05
N LEU A 270 7.89 -26.86 -2.63
CA LEU A 270 8.33 -26.13 -3.83
C LEU A 270 7.61 -26.67 -5.08
N PRO A 271 7.59 -25.92 -6.19
CA PRO A 271 6.95 -26.37 -7.45
C PRO A 271 7.46 -27.73 -7.96
N ASN A 272 8.70 -28.10 -7.63
CA ASN A 272 9.30 -29.39 -7.98
C ASN A 272 8.90 -30.54 -7.03
N GLY A 273 8.04 -30.28 -6.05
CA GLY A 273 7.59 -31.25 -5.03
C GLY A 273 8.51 -31.39 -3.82
N GLU A 274 9.67 -30.72 -3.79
CA GLU A 274 10.60 -30.81 -2.68
C GLU A 274 10.14 -30.00 -1.45
N LYS A 275 10.46 -30.51 -0.26
CA LYS A 275 10.23 -29.78 0.99
C LYS A 275 11.35 -28.76 1.22
N ALA A 276 10.96 -27.50 1.36
CA ALA A 276 11.79 -26.36 1.70
C ALA A 276 11.60 -25.95 3.15
N LYS A 277 12.70 -25.64 3.85
CA LYS A 277 12.66 -25.27 5.26
C LYS A 277 12.56 -23.75 5.38
N LEU A 278 11.50 -23.27 6.01
CA LEU A 278 11.38 -21.86 6.36
C LEU A 278 12.24 -21.51 7.56
N LYS A 279 12.85 -20.33 7.47
CA LYS A 279 13.50 -19.66 8.58
C LYS A 279 12.89 -18.28 8.75
N TRP A 280 12.95 -17.78 9.98
CA TRP A 280 12.62 -16.39 10.27
C TRP A 280 13.83 -15.70 10.87
N LEU A 281 14.09 -14.49 10.39
CA LEU A 281 15.15 -13.62 10.89
C LEU A 281 14.65 -12.17 10.95
N THR A 282 15.43 -11.26 11.51
CA THR A 282 15.06 -9.84 11.61
C THR A 282 15.98 -8.99 10.73
N VAL A 283 15.40 -8.25 9.77
CA VAL A 283 16.10 -7.32 8.86
C VAL A 283 15.37 -6.00 8.81
N GLY A 284 16.10 -4.90 8.96
CA GLY A 284 15.49 -3.56 9.01
C GLY A 284 14.45 -3.43 10.13
N GLY A 285 14.67 -4.10 11.28
CA GLY A 285 13.74 -4.12 12.41
C GLY A 285 12.46 -4.91 12.18
N ARG A 286 12.29 -5.59 11.04
CA ARG A 286 11.09 -6.39 10.72
C ARG A 286 11.42 -7.86 10.57
N THR A 287 10.47 -8.71 10.94
CA THR A 287 10.57 -10.16 10.73
C THR A 287 10.50 -10.48 9.24
N SER A 288 11.42 -11.31 8.77
CA SER A 288 11.52 -11.83 7.41
C SER A 288 11.39 -13.33 7.43
N ALA A 289 10.54 -13.88 6.57
CA ALA A 289 10.56 -15.30 6.24
C ALA A 289 11.50 -15.52 5.04
N LEU A 290 12.22 -16.64 5.03
CA LEU A 290 13.04 -17.06 3.89
C LEU A 290 13.10 -18.58 3.80
N VAL A 291 13.45 -19.08 2.62
CA VAL A 291 13.79 -20.50 2.38
C VAL A 291 15.31 -20.64 2.27
N GLU A 292 15.94 -21.26 3.27
CA GLU A 292 17.42 -21.33 3.35
C GLU A 292 18.07 -22.03 2.16
N GLN A 293 17.40 -23.05 1.60
CA GLN A 293 17.90 -23.79 0.44
C GLN A 293 18.02 -22.92 -0.82
N LEU A 294 17.12 -21.94 -0.96
CA LEU A 294 16.93 -21.16 -2.17
C LEU A 294 17.55 -19.75 -2.07
N GLN A 295 17.53 -19.16 -0.88
CA GLN A 295 18.02 -17.81 -0.63
C GLN A 295 19.35 -17.88 0.13
N LYS A 296 20.42 -18.29 -0.56
CA LYS A 296 21.74 -18.46 0.05
C LYS A 296 22.45 -17.13 0.24
N MET A 297 23.09 -16.95 1.39
CA MET A 297 23.96 -15.80 1.62
C MET A 297 25.32 -16.02 0.93
N PRO A 298 25.80 -15.09 0.09
CA PRO A 298 27.14 -15.19 -0.50
C PRO A 298 28.25 -15.22 0.55
N ALA A 299 29.35 -15.92 0.26
CA ALA A 299 30.54 -15.91 1.11
C ALA A 299 31.06 -14.46 1.25
N GLY A 300 31.18 -13.97 2.48
CA GLY A 300 31.59 -12.59 2.78
C GLY A 300 30.45 -11.56 2.90
N GLY A 301 29.18 -11.94 2.67
CA GLY A 301 28.03 -11.02 2.71
C GLY A 301 27.46 -10.72 4.10
N ARG A 302 27.89 -11.42 5.16
CA ARG A 302 27.47 -11.13 6.55
C ARG A 302 28.37 -10.05 7.15
N ASP A 303 27.73 -9.02 7.69
CA ASP A 303 28.41 -8.07 8.56
C ASP A 303 28.97 -8.79 9.80
N LYS A 304 30.28 -8.68 10.01
CA LYS A 304 30.97 -9.27 11.17
C LYS A 304 30.56 -8.59 12.49
N SER A 305 29.86 -7.45 12.44
CA SER A 305 29.43 -6.68 13.62
C SER A 305 28.31 -7.35 14.45
N LYS A 306 27.54 -8.30 13.91
CA LYS A 306 26.41 -8.94 14.63
C LYS A 306 26.78 -10.12 15.55
N LYS A 307 28.04 -10.52 15.65
CA LYS A 307 28.45 -11.65 16.52
C LYS A 307 28.42 -11.35 18.03
N ALA A 308 28.08 -10.13 18.46
CA ALA A 308 28.16 -9.74 19.87
C ALA A 308 26.87 -9.89 20.70
N HIS A 309 25.70 -10.19 20.12
CA HIS A 309 24.41 -10.21 20.87
C HIS A 309 23.53 -11.46 20.64
N ALA A 310 24.14 -12.58 20.28
CA ALA A 310 23.45 -13.88 20.28
C ALA A 310 24.17 -14.83 21.25
N GLY A 311 23.85 -14.71 22.53
CA GLY A 311 24.37 -15.57 23.59
C GLY A 311 23.86 -15.13 24.94
N GLN A 312 22.67 -15.59 25.31
CA GLN A 312 22.19 -15.98 26.65
C GLN A 312 20.67 -15.75 26.74
N ASP A 313 19.91 -16.79 26.39
CA ASP A 313 18.59 -17.01 26.97
C ASP A 313 18.74 -18.10 28.05
N GLY A 314 18.23 -17.80 29.25
CA GLY A 314 17.81 -18.79 30.23
C GLY A 314 18.71 -18.95 31.45
N GLU A 315 18.38 -18.22 32.52
CA GLU A 315 18.23 -18.84 33.85
C GLU A 315 17.34 -17.98 34.75
N ASP A 316 16.26 -18.60 35.23
CA ASP A 316 15.37 -18.14 36.30
C ASP A 316 16.18 -17.85 37.56
N LEU A 317 16.00 -16.68 38.19
CA LEU A 317 16.27 -16.53 39.63
C LEU A 317 15.42 -15.42 40.25
N LYS A 318 14.75 -15.84 41.33
CA LYS A 318 13.83 -15.16 42.25
C LYS A 318 14.26 -13.74 42.67
N GLN A 319 13.25 -12.86 42.78
CA GLN A 319 13.33 -11.63 43.57
C GLN A 319 13.59 -11.96 45.05
N PRO A 320 14.32 -11.07 45.75
CA PRO A 320 13.76 -10.55 46.99
C PRO A 320 13.78 -9.01 47.06
N SER A 321 12.80 -8.54 47.82
CA SER A 321 12.52 -7.17 48.25
C SER A 321 13.64 -6.50 49.06
N SER A 322 13.84 -5.19 48.90
CA SER A 322 13.98 -4.24 50.02
C SER A 322 14.06 -2.76 49.58
N SER A 323 13.05 -2.01 50.00
CA SER A 323 13.07 -0.66 50.61
C SER A 323 14.03 0.47 50.18
N LYS A 324 13.40 1.60 49.82
CA LYS A 324 13.60 3.00 50.27
C LYS A 324 15.02 3.63 50.18
N ALA A 325 15.14 4.68 49.36
CA ALA A 325 15.20 6.10 49.80
C ALA A 325 15.64 7.05 48.66
N ALA A 326 14.88 8.13 48.45
CA ALA A 326 15.33 9.42 47.91
C ALA A 326 15.67 10.34 49.13
N PRO A 327 16.20 11.59 49.03
CA PRO A 327 16.33 12.46 47.85
C PRO A 327 17.66 13.28 47.77
N THR A 328 17.89 14.04 46.69
CA THR A 328 18.27 15.48 46.78
C THR A 328 18.34 16.20 45.42
N LYS A 329 18.13 17.51 45.51
CA LYS A 329 17.86 18.53 44.47
C LYS A 329 19.14 19.16 43.91
N THR A 330 19.15 19.52 42.62
CA THR A 330 19.86 20.74 42.15
C THR A 330 19.25 21.36 40.88
N ARG A 331 18.48 22.45 41.12
CA ARG A 331 18.53 23.81 40.55
C ARG A 331 18.63 24.08 39.03
N LYS A 332 17.59 24.78 38.56
CA LYS A 332 17.38 25.57 37.32
C LYS A 332 18.57 26.44 36.85
N ARG A 333 18.67 26.60 35.53
CA ARG A 333 18.94 27.91 34.89
C ARG A 333 18.06 28.10 33.64
N LYS A 334 17.55 29.33 33.53
CA LYS A 334 16.56 29.88 32.60
C LYS A 334 17.34 30.83 31.68
N ALA A 335 17.12 30.78 30.38
CA ALA A 335 17.52 31.85 29.45
C ALA A 335 16.32 32.19 28.57
N THR A 336 16.09 33.48 28.42
CA THR A 336 14.94 34.15 27.79
C THR A 336 15.44 35.09 26.71
N ARG A 337 14.52 35.41 25.77
CA ARG A 337 14.51 36.50 24.77
C ARG A 337 15.35 36.25 23.50
N ASN A 338 14.90 36.63 22.30
CA ASN A 338 13.96 37.68 21.91
C ASN A 338 13.09 37.30 20.70
N VAL A 339 11.92 37.92 20.65
CA VAL A 339 11.02 38.04 19.49
C VAL A 339 11.45 39.29 18.74
N GLU A 340 11.64 39.19 17.43
CA GLU A 340 11.61 40.34 16.53
C GLU A 340 10.60 40.08 15.42
N GLN A 341 9.81 41.12 15.20
CA GLN A 341 8.66 41.29 14.36
C GLN A 341 9.14 42.18 13.21
N ALA A 342 8.88 41.82 11.96
CA ALA A 342 9.10 42.70 10.83
C ALA A 342 8.02 42.48 9.77
N ASP A 343 7.57 43.61 9.24
CA ASP A 343 6.36 43.87 8.49
C ASP A 343 6.31 43.32 7.06
N ASP A 344 5.08 43.21 6.57
CA ASP A 344 4.64 43.08 5.18
C ASP A 344 5.02 44.34 4.36
N PRO A 345 5.28 44.20 3.04
CA PRO A 345 4.35 44.87 2.13
C PRO A 345 3.97 44.08 0.86
N SER A 346 2.67 44.15 0.58
CA SER A 346 1.89 44.09 -0.67
C SER A 346 2.59 44.09 -2.06
N MET A 347 2.02 43.22 -2.92
CA MET A 347 1.59 43.38 -4.34
C MET A 347 2.60 43.86 -5.41
N GLU A 348 2.80 43.03 -6.45
CA GLU A 348 2.46 43.39 -7.84
C GLU A 348 2.52 42.18 -8.81
N ASP A 349 1.81 42.36 -9.93
CA ASP A 349 1.30 41.41 -10.93
C ASP A 349 2.34 40.68 -11.80
N GLY A 350 1.95 39.50 -12.31
CA GLY A 350 2.73 38.72 -13.28
C GLY A 350 1.91 37.67 -14.04
N ASN A 351 1.20 38.15 -15.07
CA ASN A 351 0.66 37.50 -16.28
C ASN A 351 1.07 36.01 -16.52
N SER A 352 0.14 35.05 -16.41
CA SER A 352 -0.57 34.35 -17.50
C SER A 352 0.27 33.96 -18.73
N SER A 353 0.65 32.67 -18.82
CA SER A 353 0.52 31.82 -20.02
C SER A 353 1.21 30.46 -19.80
N ASP A 354 0.50 29.46 -19.24
CA ASP A 354 0.86 28.04 -19.45
C ASP A 354 -0.20 27.05 -18.91
N LEU A 355 -1.49 27.30 -19.18
CA LEU A 355 -2.59 26.49 -18.62
C LEU A 355 -3.21 25.48 -19.59
N THR A 356 -2.69 25.36 -20.81
CA THR A 356 -3.12 24.32 -21.75
C THR A 356 -2.40 22.98 -21.55
N SER A 357 -1.35 22.92 -20.74
CA SER A 357 -0.54 21.70 -20.54
C SER A 357 -1.08 20.76 -19.45
N VAL A 358 -1.88 21.27 -18.51
CA VAL A 358 -2.35 20.48 -17.35
C VAL A 358 -3.59 19.64 -17.68
N GLU A 359 -4.49 20.14 -18.53
CA GLU A 359 -5.67 19.39 -18.97
C GLU A 359 -5.27 18.22 -19.89
N ASP A 360 -4.29 18.43 -20.76
CA ASP A 360 -3.74 17.41 -21.65
C ASP A 360 -3.01 16.29 -20.87
N GLU A 361 -2.27 16.61 -19.79
CA GLU A 361 -1.61 15.61 -18.95
C GLU A 361 -2.60 14.77 -18.12
N ILE A 362 -3.68 15.39 -17.61
CA ILE A 362 -4.76 14.70 -16.89
C ILE A 362 -5.50 13.72 -17.81
N GLU A 363 -5.76 14.12 -19.06
CA GLU A 363 -6.40 13.26 -20.06
C GLU A 363 -5.48 12.11 -20.50
N HIS A 364 -4.17 12.36 -20.63
CA HIS A 364 -3.20 11.33 -21.01
C HIS A 364 -2.98 10.27 -19.93
N MET A 365 -2.96 10.66 -18.65
CA MET A 365 -2.90 9.72 -17.52
C MET A 365 -4.21 8.94 -17.34
N SER A 366 -5.36 9.62 -17.49
CA SER A 366 -6.67 8.97 -17.50
C SER A 366 -6.74 7.90 -18.61
N ASN A 367 -6.26 8.22 -19.81
CA ASN A 367 -6.23 7.29 -20.94
C ASN A 367 -5.27 6.10 -20.74
N LYS A 368 -4.11 6.28 -20.08
CA LYS A 368 -3.25 5.15 -19.71
C LYS A 368 -3.90 4.25 -18.65
N GLN A 369 -4.56 4.82 -17.65
CA GLN A 369 -5.26 4.08 -16.59
C GLN A 369 -6.50 3.32 -17.13
N VAL A 370 -7.26 3.95 -18.04
CA VAL A 370 -8.42 3.35 -18.72
C VAL A 370 -8.00 2.25 -19.70
N ARG A 371 -6.94 2.45 -20.49
CA ARG A 371 -6.38 1.41 -21.37
C ARG A 371 -5.90 0.19 -20.59
N TRP A 372 -5.30 0.39 -19.42
CA TRP A 372 -4.91 -0.70 -18.53
C TRP A 372 -6.12 -1.46 -17.97
N THR A 373 -7.20 -0.75 -17.65
CA THR A 373 -8.47 -1.34 -17.16
C THR A 373 -9.18 -2.16 -18.25
N LEU A 374 -9.21 -1.67 -19.50
CA LEU A 374 -9.81 -2.39 -20.64
C LEU A 374 -9.02 -3.65 -21.04
N ALA A 375 -7.69 -3.65 -20.87
CA ALA A 375 -6.86 -4.82 -21.11
C ALA A 375 -7.17 -6.00 -20.16
N GLN A 376 -7.70 -5.73 -18.95
CA GLN A 376 -8.13 -6.77 -18.01
C GLN A 376 -9.57 -7.28 -18.24
N ALA A 377 -10.40 -6.52 -18.97
CA ALA A 377 -11.76 -6.95 -19.32
C ALA A 377 -11.81 -7.88 -20.55
N GLY A 378 -10.73 -7.95 -21.34
CA GLY A 378 -10.62 -8.76 -22.56
C GLY A 378 -10.20 -10.21 -22.35
N GLY A 379 -10.91 -10.97 -21.52
CA GLY A 379 -10.76 -12.42 -21.41
C GLY A 379 -11.44 -13.15 -22.57
N LYS A 380 -10.63 -13.78 -23.44
CA LYS A 380 -11.06 -14.56 -24.61
C LYS A 380 -12.16 -15.58 -24.28
N VAL A 381 -13.36 -15.39 -24.85
CA VAL A 381 -14.36 -16.45 -24.98
C VAL A 381 -13.95 -17.34 -26.16
N ALA A 382 -13.63 -18.59 -25.87
CA ALA A 382 -13.36 -19.63 -26.86
C ALA A 382 -14.63 -19.92 -27.68
N ARG A 383 -14.59 -19.66 -28.99
CA ARG A 383 -15.60 -20.16 -29.94
C ARG A 383 -15.41 -21.67 -30.11
N LYS A 384 -16.30 -22.46 -29.52
CA LYS A 384 -16.55 -23.84 -29.95
C LYS A 384 -17.31 -23.80 -31.27
N GLY A 385 -16.74 -24.37 -32.32
CA GLY A 385 -17.45 -24.69 -33.54
C GLY A 385 -18.35 -25.91 -33.32
N SER A 386 -19.62 -25.80 -33.69
CA SER A 386 -20.49 -26.94 -33.97
C SER A 386 -21.07 -26.73 -35.36
N ASN A 387 -20.63 -27.61 -36.25
CA ASN A 387 -21.03 -27.71 -37.64
C ASN A 387 -22.29 -28.58 -37.70
N THR A 388 -23.42 -28.03 -38.15
CA THR A 388 -24.59 -28.81 -38.61
C THR A 388 -25.11 -28.13 -39.86
N GLY A 389 -24.99 -28.84 -40.98
CA GLY A 389 -25.40 -28.37 -42.29
C GLY A 389 -26.90 -28.47 -42.53
N SER A 390 -27.35 -27.70 -43.51
CA SER A 390 -28.45 -28.01 -44.41
C SER A 390 -28.34 -27.12 -45.66
N GLU A 391 -28.62 -27.76 -46.80
CA GLU A 391 -28.30 -27.47 -48.20
C GLU A 391 -28.85 -26.16 -48.84
N PRO A 392 -28.35 -25.81 -50.05
CA PRO A 392 -28.61 -24.52 -50.70
C PRO A 392 -29.80 -24.55 -51.67
N ILE A 393 -30.45 -23.40 -51.84
CA ILE A 393 -31.37 -23.13 -52.95
C ILE A 393 -30.63 -22.30 -53.99
N HIS A 394 -30.42 -22.88 -55.17
CA HIS A 394 -29.98 -22.19 -56.38
C HIS A 394 -31.16 -21.42 -57.00
N THR A 395 -30.93 -20.14 -57.33
CA THR A 395 -31.71 -19.42 -58.34
C THR A 395 -30.73 -18.74 -59.29
N ASN A 396 -30.62 -19.25 -60.52
CA ASN A 396 -30.15 -18.49 -61.67
C ASN A 396 -31.34 -18.32 -62.61
N ASN A 397 -31.59 -17.07 -63.00
CA ASN A 397 -32.43 -16.69 -64.14
C ASN A 397 -31.53 -15.86 -65.10
N PRO A 398 -31.83 -15.83 -66.40
CA PRO A 398 -30.91 -15.57 -67.52
C PRO A 398 -30.70 -14.05 -67.74
N GLU A 399 -29.78 -13.55 -68.56
CA GLU A 399 -29.10 -14.02 -69.78
C GLU A 399 -27.60 -13.71 -69.77
#